data_AF-G0L432-F1
#
_entry.id   AF-G0L432-F1
#
_cell.length_a   1.000
_cell.length_b   1.000
_cell.length_c   1.000
_cell.angle_alpha   90.00
_cell.angle_beta   90.00
_cell.angle_gamma   90.00
#
_symmetry.space_group_name_H-M   'P 1'
#
loop_
_entity.id
_entity.type
_entity.pdbx_description
1 polymer ?
#
loop_
_entity_poly.entity_id
_entity_poly.type
_entity_poly.pdbx_seq_one_letter_code
_entity_poly.pdbx_strand_id
1 'polypeptide(L)'
;MNFLTFEKNYPLSLVNVEKQLVVNNIKKRYDVVVFNSDGSIRILVECKAPEITIDQTTFDQIARYNLELKADYLMVTNGLDHFYCRMDFESEKYTFLRDIPDFSR
;
A
#
# COMPACT_ATOMS: atom_id res chain seq x y z
N MET A 1 9.38 1.16 6.27
CA MET A 1 9.27 2.55 6.81
C MET A 1 10.38 3.45 6.26
N ASN A 2 11.66 3.09 6.42
CA ASN A 2 12.79 3.93 5.98
C ASN A 2 12.71 4.34 4.49
N PHE A 3 12.38 3.41 3.59
CA PHE A 3 12.17 3.70 2.17
C PHE A 3 11.15 4.85 1.96
N LEU A 4 9.98 4.79 2.60
CA LEU A 4 8.94 5.80 2.44
C LEU A 4 9.38 7.18 2.94
N THR A 5 10.06 7.23 4.08
CA THR A 5 10.42 8.51 4.71
C THR A 5 11.70 9.12 4.16
N PHE A 6 12.73 8.32 3.94
CA PHE A 6 14.07 8.81 3.57
C PHE A 6 14.33 8.81 2.08
N GLU A 7 13.75 7.87 1.32
CA GLU A 7 13.95 7.81 -0.14
C GLU A 7 12.79 8.48 -0.87
N LYS A 8 11.55 8.16 -0.48
CA LYS A 8 10.33 8.73 -1.07
C LYS A 8 9.87 10.04 -0.45
N ASN A 9 10.55 10.52 0.59
CA ASN A 9 10.29 11.80 1.25
C ASN A 9 8.87 11.97 1.83
N TYR A 10 8.16 10.88 2.11
CA TYR A 10 6.86 10.95 2.78
C TYR A 10 7.04 11.37 4.25
N PRO A 11 6.39 12.47 4.69
CA PRO A 11 6.46 12.92 6.08
C PRO A 11 5.97 11.86 7.06
N LEU A 12 6.69 11.69 8.18
CA LEU A 12 6.29 10.76 9.25
C LEU A 12 4.87 11.02 9.77
N SER A 13 4.41 12.27 9.76
CA SER A 13 3.03 12.62 10.15
C SER A 13 1.96 12.02 9.25
N LEU A 14 2.31 11.62 8.03
CA LEU A 14 1.42 10.98 7.06
C LEU A 14 1.60 9.45 7.03
N VAL A 15 2.66 8.90 7.63
CA VAL A 15 2.97 7.47 7.64
C VAL A 15 2.53 6.86 8.96
N ASN A 16 1.58 5.94 8.94
CA ASN A 16 1.14 5.18 10.11
C ASN A 16 1.54 3.71 9.98
N VAL A 17 2.12 3.15 11.03
CA VAL A 17 2.51 1.73 11.12
C VAL A 17 1.48 0.98 11.99
N GLU A 18 1.17 -0.27 11.63
CA GLU A 18 0.23 -1.15 12.33
C GLU A 18 -1.17 -0.54 12.54
N LYS A 19 -1.84 -0.21 11.42
CA LYS A 19 -3.19 0.37 11.48
C LYS A 19 -4.26 -0.70 11.22
N GLN A 20 -5.24 -0.77 12.11
CA GLN A 20 -6.44 -1.57 11.87
C GLN A 20 -7.46 -0.74 11.10
N LEU A 21 -7.83 -1.20 9.90
CA LEU A 21 -8.89 -0.64 9.08
C LEU A 21 -10.07 -1.61 9.01
N VAL A 22 -11.27 -1.09 8.81
CA VAL A 22 -12.47 -1.91 8.63
C VAL A 22 -12.80 -1.95 7.14
N VAL A 23 -12.90 -3.16 6.60
CA VAL A 23 -13.22 -3.44 5.20
C VAL A 23 -14.30 -4.52 5.20
N ASN A 24 -15.48 -4.26 4.63
CA ASN A 24 -16.67 -5.13 4.67
C ASN A 24 -17.02 -5.64 6.06
N ASN A 25 -17.02 -4.75 7.06
CA ASN A 25 -17.21 -5.07 8.48
C ASN A 25 -16.15 -6.01 9.08
N ILE A 26 -15.10 -6.37 8.32
CA ILE A 26 -13.97 -7.17 8.79
C ILE A 26 -12.85 -6.20 9.16
N LYS A 27 -12.36 -6.35 10.40
CA LYS A 27 -11.19 -5.63 10.88
C LYS A 27 -9.94 -6.28 10.29
N LYS A 28 -9.26 -5.57 9.39
CA LYS A 28 -7.97 -6.00 8.84
C LYS A 28 -6.86 -5.09 9.34
N ARG A 29 -5.73 -5.70 9.72
CA ARG A 29 -4.52 -4.98 10.08
C ARG A 29 -3.66 -4.83 8.82
N TYR A 30 -3.18 -3.63 8.61
CA TYR A 30 -2.22 -3.29 7.57
C TYR A 30 -0.92 -2.85 8.23
N ASP A 31 0.19 -3.23 7.62
CA ASP A 31 1.51 -2.98 8.19
C ASP A 31 1.87 -1.50 8.11
N VAL A 32 1.63 -0.85 6.97
CA VAL A 32 1.82 0.59 6.82
C VAL A 32 0.72 1.22 5.96
N VAL A 33 0.24 2.39 6.38
CA VAL A 33 -0.70 3.22 5.63
C VAL A 33 -0.13 4.63 5.52
N VAL A 34 -0.02 5.15 4.31
CA VAL A 34 0.37 6.54 4.03
C VAL A 34 -0.88 7.32 3.65
N PHE A 35 -1.11 8.46 4.30
CA PHE A 35 -2.26 9.32 4.06
C PHE A 35 -1.89 10.53 3.19
N ASN A 36 -2.86 11.03 2.44
CA ASN A 36 -2.85 12.38 1.92
C ASN A 36 -3.21 13.38 3.03
N SER A 37 -2.98 14.68 2.80
CA SER A 37 -3.31 15.72 3.77
C SER A 37 -4.82 15.86 4.05
N ASP A 38 -5.66 15.38 3.15
CA ASP A 38 -7.13 15.35 3.31
C ASP A 38 -7.63 14.11 4.08
N GLY A 39 -6.72 13.21 4.49
CA GLY A 39 -7.05 11.98 5.21
C GLY A 39 -7.43 10.80 4.31
N SER A 40 -7.47 10.96 2.98
CA SER A 40 -7.56 9.83 2.05
C SER A 40 -6.28 8.99 2.08
N ILE A 41 -6.36 7.72 1.68
CA ILE A 41 -5.20 6.83 1.68
C ILE A 41 -4.42 7.05 0.39
N ARG A 42 -3.13 7.36 0.52
CA ARG A 42 -2.20 7.53 -0.60
C ARG A 42 -1.54 6.21 -0.96
N ILE A 43 -1.03 5.49 0.03
CA ILE A 43 -0.33 4.21 -0.17
C ILE A 43 -0.76 3.22 0.91
N LEU A 44 -1.08 2.00 0.49
CA LEU A 44 -1.26 0.87 1.38
C LEU A 44 -0.09 -0.10 1.20
N VAL A 45 0.56 -0.48 2.30
CA VAL A 45 1.72 -1.39 2.27
C VAL A 45 1.44 -2.65 3.05
N GLU A 46 1.71 -3.79 2.42
CA GLU A 46 1.73 -5.11 3.05
C GLU A 46 3.17 -5.65 3.05
N CYS A 47 3.63 -6.03 4.24
CA CYS A 47 4.92 -6.64 4.47
C CYS A 47 4.74 -8.15 4.68
N LYS A 48 5.56 -8.96 4.02
CA LYS A 48 5.69 -10.40 4.24
C LYS A 48 7.05 -10.72 4.84
N ALA A 49 7.19 -11.92 5.40
CA ALA A 49 8.48 -12.40 5.84
C ALA A 49 9.41 -12.65 4.63
N PRO A 50 10.74 -12.48 4.76
CA PRO A 50 11.69 -12.61 3.64
C PRO A 50 11.62 -13.91 2.86
N GLU A 51 11.29 -15.01 3.52
CA GLU A 51 11.14 -16.34 2.93
C GLU A 51 9.86 -16.52 2.10
N ILE A 52 8.91 -15.58 2.19
CA ILE A 52 7.66 -15.65 1.45
C ILE A 52 7.86 -15.04 0.06
N THR A 53 7.66 -15.86 -0.96
CA THR A 53 7.61 -15.40 -2.35
C THR A 53 6.35 -14.56 -2.54
N ILE A 54 6.52 -13.35 -3.08
CA ILE A 54 5.40 -12.50 -3.44
C ILE A 54 4.88 -12.95 -4.80
N ASP A 55 3.64 -13.44 -4.82
CA ASP A 55 2.98 -13.90 -6.03
C ASP A 55 1.72 -13.07 -6.33
N GLN A 56 1.08 -13.41 -7.45
CA GLN A 56 -0.17 -12.79 -7.89
C GLN A 56 -1.27 -12.84 -6.83
N THR A 57 -1.36 -13.93 -6.04
CA THR A 57 -2.41 -14.08 -5.04
C THR A 57 -2.28 -13.06 -3.91
N THR A 58 -1.04 -12.67 -3.59
CA THR A 58 -0.76 -11.62 -2.62
C THR A 58 -1.26 -10.26 -3.09
N PHE A 59 -1.06 -9.94 -4.38
CA PHE A 59 -1.58 -8.70 -4.98
C PHE A 59 -3.10 -8.70 -5.08
N ASP A 60 -3.70 -9.81 -5.53
CA ASP A 60 -5.14 -9.91 -5.65
C ASP A 60 -5.82 -9.71 -4.29
N GLN A 61 -5.19 -10.16 -3.20
CA GLN A 61 -5.69 -9.95 -1.86
C GLN A 61 -5.70 -8.47 -1.46
N ILE A 62 -4.58 -7.76 -1.58
CA ILE A 62 -4.49 -6.34 -1.21
C ILE A 62 -5.32 -5.46 -2.16
N ALA A 63 -5.33 -5.77 -3.46
CA ALA A 63 -6.13 -5.06 -4.47
C ALA A 63 -7.62 -5.15 -4.18
N ARG A 64 -8.12 -6.34 -3.79
CA ARG A 64 -9.53 -6.53 -3.42
C ARG A 64 -9.94 -5.67 -2.25
N TYR A 65 -9.14 -5.61 -1.18
CA TYR A 65 -9.47 -4.72 -0.06
C TYR A 65 -9.39 -3.25 -0.43
N ASN A 66 -8.52 -2.92 -1.38
CA ASN A 66 -8.36 -1.55 -1.81
C ASN A 66 -9.59 -1.00 -2.55
N LEU A 67 -10.47 -1.86 -3.09
CA LEU A 67 -11.74 -1.43 -3.69
C LEU A 67 -12.61 -0.59 -2.73
N GLU A 68 -12.51 -0.85 -1.43
CA GLU A 68 -13.20 -0.07 -0.39
C GLU A 68 -12.35 1.03 0.22
N LEU A 69 -11.07 0.76 0.47
CA LEU A 69 -10.15 1.71 1.10
C LEU A 69 -9.76 2.86 0.17
N LYS A 70 -9.82 2.62 -1.15
CA LYS A 70 -9.56 3.59 -2.22
C LYS A 70 -8.18 4.25 -2.11
N ALA A 71 -7.14 3.47 -1.80
CA ALA A 71 -5.76 3.95 -1.85
C ALA A 71 -5.30 4.15 -3.30
N ASP A 72 -4.56 5.23 -3.56
CA ASP A 72 -4.02 5.50 -4.90
C ASP A 72 -3.02 4.40 -5.35
N TYR A 73 -2.15 3.97 -4.43
CA TYR A 73 -1.08 3.01 -4.69
C TYR A 73 -1.06 1.89 -3.67
N LEU A 74 -0.61 0.73 -4.11
CA LEU A 74 -0.35 -0.45 -3.30
C LEU A 74 1.11 -0.81 -3.39
N MET A 75 1.70 -1.22 -2.28
CA MET A 75 3.05 -1.75 -2.20
C MET A 75 3.01 -3.09 -1.47
N VAL A 76 3.71 -4.09 -2.01
CA VAL A 76 3.93 -5.36 -1.34
C VAL A 76 5.43 -5.61 -1.29
N THR A 77 5.94 -6.02 -0.13
CA THR A 77 7.36 -6.31 0.05
C THR A 77 7.61 -7.43 1.04
N ASN A 78 8.68 -8.20 0.82
CA ASN A 78 9.22 -9.17 1.77
C ASN A 78 10.61 -8.73 2.30
N GLY A 79 11.01 -7.49 2.02
CA GLY A 79 12.33 -6.93 2.37
C GLY A 79 13.45 -7.27 1.39
N LEU A 80 13.23 -8.19 0.44
CA LEU A 80 14.17 -8.50 -0.65
C LEU A 80 13.64 -7.99 -2.00
N ASP A 81 12.37 -8.28 -2.25
CA ASP A 81 11.62 -7.84 -3.41
C ASP A 81 10.59 -6.78 -3.00
N HIS A 82 10.40 -5.82 -3.90
CA HIS A 82 9.45 -4.72 -3.75
C HIS A 82 8.65 -4.59 -5.03
N PHE A 83 7.33 -4.58 -4.86
CA PHE A 83 6.41 -4.46 -5.97
C PHE A 83 5.37 -3.40 -5.68
N TYR A 84 4.96 -2.73 -6.74
CA TYR A 84 4.10 -1.56 -6.67
C TYR A 84 3.00 -1.72 -7.71
N CYS A 85 1.78 -1.36 -7.36
CA CYS A 85 0.72 -1.23 -8.34
C CYS A 85 -0.19 -0.04 -8.05
N ARG A 86 -0.84 0.43 -9.11
CA ARG A 86 -1.89 1.44 -9.03
C ARG A 86 -3.22 0.78 -9.37
N MET A 87 -4.25 1.11 -8.59
CA MET A 87 -5.61 0.67 -8.90
C MET A 87 -6.22 1.57 -9.98
N ASP A 88 -6.87 0.93 -10.93
CA ASP A 88 -7.93 1.48 -11.75
C ASP A 88 -9.26 1.01 -11.16
N PHE A 89 -9.92 1.91 -10.45
CA PHE A 89 -11.19 1.63 -9.78
C PHE A 89 -12.38 1.54 -10.76
N GLU A 90 -12.27 2.13 -11.96
CA GLU A 90 -13.35 2.05 -12.95
C GLU A 90 -13.39 0.68 -13.62
N SER A 91 -12.22 0.09 -13.91
CA SER A 91 -12.11 -1.23 -14.52
C SER A 91 -11.88 -2.37 -13.54
N GLU A 92 -11.81 -2.08 -12.23
CA GLU A 92 -11.46 -3.00 -11.15
C GLU A 92 -10.17 -3.79 -11.41
N LYS A 93 -9.18 -3.11 -12.00
CA LYS A 93 -7.88 -3.68 -12.33
C LYS A 93 -6.77 -2.96 -11.59
N TYR A 94 -5.60 -3.57 -11.55
CA TYR A 94 -4.39 -2.88 -11.16
C TYR A 94 -3.31 -3.07 -12.21
N THR A 95 -2.44 -2.08 -12.29
CA THR A 95 -1.27 -2.11 -13.18
C THR A 95 -0.02 -2.06 -12.34
N PHE A 96 0.91 -2.98 -12.59
CA PHE A 96 2.22 -2.95 -11.96
C PHE A 96 2.99 -1.71 -12.39
N LEU A 97 3.63 -1.09 -11.40
CA LEU A 97 4.51 0.05 -11.58
C LEU A 97 5.94 -0.39 -11.33
N ARG A 98 6.87 0.32 -11.96
CA ARG A 98 8.29 0.19 -11.62
C ARG A 98 8.57 0.72 -10.22
N ASP A 99 7.85 1.76 -9.80
CA ASP A 99 8.01 2.41 -8.51
C ASP A 99 6.77 3.26 -8.17
N ILE A 100 6.61 3.64 -6.90
CA ILE A 100 5.65 4.65 -6.43
C ILE A 100 6.21 6.07 -6.59
N PRO A 101 5.35 7.09 -6.75
CA PRO A 101 5.84 8.47 -6.83
C PRO A 101 6.49 8.92 -5.52
N ASP A 102 7.40 9.87 -5.63
CA ASP A 102 7.93 10.59 -4.46
C ASP A 102 6.85 11.54 -3.91
N PHE A 103 6.98 11.91 -2.64
CA PHE A 103 6.10 12.90 -2.03
C PHE A 103 6.26 14.26 -2.73
N SER A 104 5.15 14.77 -3.25
CA SER A 104 5.00 16.12 -3.75
C SER A 104 3.77 16.74 -3.09
N ARG A 105 3.89 18.02 -2.74
CA ARG A 105 2.79 18.81 -2.14
C ARG A 105 1.85 19.34 -3.20
#